data_AF-A0A4P5X219-F1
#
_entry.id   AF-A0A4P5X219-F1
#
_cell.length_a   1.000
_cell.length_b   1.000
_cell.length_c   1.000
_cell.angle_alpha   90.00
_cell.angle_beta   90.00
_cell.angle_gamma   90.00
#
_symmetry.space_group_name_H-M   'P 1'
#
loop_
_entity.id
_entity.type
_entity.pdbx_description
1 polymer ?
#
loop_
_entity_poly.entity_id
_entity_poly.type
_entity_poly.pdbx_seq_one_letter_code
_entity_poly.pdbx_strand_id
1 'polypeptide(L)'
;MRRMPTLLVGCVVVVAAAAAARGDDWPNWRGPSGAGVAAGGGYVASWGPQENVRWRVPLPGLGASTPVVTGDAVVVTCSVDGQDAAICLDRTGKERWRRSLGPERAGKHKKATGSNPSPVTDGTHVWVYYKSGALACLNLAGGAVVWQTNLQEKFGEDTLWWDLGTSPMDSPANGTSATMSIGI
;
A
#
# COMPACT_ATOMS: atom_id res chain seq x y z
N MET A 1 68.07 9.98 0.10
CA MET A 1 66.89 10.88 0.07
C MET A 1 65.66 10.06 -0.34
N ARG A 2 64.71 9.89 0.58
CA ARG A 2 63.50 9.06 0.43
C ARG A 2 62.44 9.80 -0.41
N ARG A 3 61.74 9.10 -1.31
CA ARG A 3 60.48 9.59 -1.92
C ARG A 3 59.32 8.75 -1.37
N MET A 4 58.41 9.38 -0.65
CA MET A 4 57.17 8.77 -0.14
C MET A 4 56.11 8.73 -1.25
N PRO A 5 55.33 7.66 -1.41
CA PRO A 5 54.15 7.66 -2.27
C PRO A 5 52.97 8.29 -1.51
N THR A 6 52.41 9.36 -2.06
CA THR A 6 51.21 10.02 -1.56
C THR A 6 49.99 9.14 -1.88
N LEU A 7 49.39 8.50 -0.89
CA LEU A 7 48.11 7.81 -1.01
C LEU A 7 46.98 8.84 -1.02
N LEU A 8 46.36 9.05 -2.19
CA LEU A 8 45.11 9.79 -2.32
C LEU A 8 43.95 8.89 -1.88
N VAL A 9 43.42 9.13 -0.67
CA VAL A 9 42.17 8.52 -0.21
C VAL A 9 41.01 9.23 -0.93
N GLY A 10 40.44 8.57 -1.93
CA GLY A 10 39.24 9.05 -2.61
C GLY A 10 38.01 8.91 -1.72
N CYS A 11 37.47 10.03 -1.26
CA CYS A 11 36.19 10.07 -0.54
C CYS A 11 35.06 9.80 -1.55
N VAL A 12 34.53 8.58 -1.57
CA VAL A 12 33.30 8.27 -2.32
C VAL A 12 32.14 8.90 -1.58
N VAL A 13 31.66 10.04 -2.06
CA VAL A 13 30.41 10.64 -1.59
C VAL A 13 29.26 9.82 -2.17
N VAL A 14 28.69 8.93 -1.37
CA VAL A 14 27.42 8.27 -1.71
C VAL A 14 26.33 9.33 -1.54
N VAL A 15 25.91 9.95 -2.65
CA VAL A 15 24.72 10.80 -2.68
C VAL A 15 23.52 9.87 -2.57
N ALA A 16 22.98 9.73 -1.36
CA ALA A 16 21.68 9.12 -1.15
C ALA A 16 20.64 10.05 -1.79
N ALA A 17 20.05 9.62 -2.92
CA ALA A 17 18.90 10.30 -3.49
C ALA A 17 17.73 10.11 -2.54
N ALA A 18 17.48 11.08 -1.68
CA ALA A 18 16.23 11.16 -0.94
C ALA A 18 15.12 11.32 -1.99
N ALA A 19 14.30 10.29 -2.17
CA ALA A 19 13.08 10.41 -2.95
C ALA A 19 12.24 11.49 -2.27
N ALA A 20 12.20 12.68 -2.86
CA ALA A 20 11.35 13.75 -2.38
C ALA A 20 9.91 13.22 -2.42
N ALA A 21 9.28 13.06 -1.25
CA ALA A 21 7.84 12.85 -1.17
C ALA A 21 7.19 13.97 -1.98
N ARG A 22 6.47 13.61 -3.04
CA ARG A 22 5.71 14.60 -3.79
C ARG A 22 4.58 15.05 -2.87
N GLY A 23 4.25 16.35 -2.88
CA GLY A 23 3.19 16.91 -2.02
C GLY A 23 1.81 16.25 -2.19
N ASP A 24 1.65 15.38 -3.18
CA ASP A 24 0.44 14.66 -3.54
C ASP A 24 0.45 13.17 -3.13
N ASP A 25 1.39 12.75 -2.28
CA ASP A 25 1.49 11.38 -1.78
C ASP A 25 0.50 11.13 -0.63
N TRP A 26 -0.15 9.96 -0.65
CA TRP A 26 -1.11 9.47 0.34
C TRP A 26 -0.75 8.02 0.74
N PRO A 27 0.28 7.82 1.58
CA PRO A 27 0.91 6.51 1.78
C PRO A 27 0.12 5.52 2.65
N ASN A 28 -0.91 5.97 3.35
CA ASN A 28 -1.77 5.14 4.21
C ASN A 28 -3.20 5.69 4.22
N TRP A 29 -4.15 4.95 4.80
CA TRP A 29 -5.58 5.32 4.78
C TRP A 29 -5.91 6.67 5.46
N ARG A 30 -5.05 7.17 6.37
CA ARG A 30 -5.17 8.50 6.99
C ARG A 30 -4.25 9.56 6.38
N GLY A 31 -3.55 9.24 5.29
CA GLY A 31 -2.66 10.17 4.60
C GLY A 31 -1.36 10.46 5.36
N PRO A 32 -0.50 11.35 4.81
CA PRO A 32 0.87 11.54 5.27
C PRO A 32 0.98 12.08 6.69
N SER A 33 -0.01 12.85 7.16
CA SER A 33 -0.07 13.39 8.52
C SER A 33 -0.78 12.47 9.52
N GLY A 34 -1.39 11.38 9.05
CA GLY A 34 -2.24 10.53 9.88
C GLY A 34 -3.57 11.17 10.31
N ALA A 35 -3.90 12.37 9.82
CA ALA A 35 -5.11 13.10 10.22
C ALA A 35 -6.33 12.84 9.31
N GLY A 36 -6.15 12.17 8.17
CA GLY A 36 -7.19 12.01 7.15
C GLY A 36 -7.52 13.32 6.42
N VAL A 37 -6.58 14.28 6.38
CA VAL A 37 -6.77 15.60 5.78
C VAL A 37 -5.78 15.82 4.64
N ALA A 38 -6.30 16.15 3.46
CA ALA A 38 -5.49 16.59 2.32
C ALA A 38 -4.99 18.02 2.52
N ALA A 39 -3.70 18.24 2.26
CA ALA A 39 -3.10 19.56 2.31
C ALA A 39 -3.39 20.33 1.01
N GLY A 40 -3.55 21.66 1.11
CA GLY A 40 -3.81 22.54 -0.03
C GLY A 40 -5.27 22.97 -0.16
N GLY A 41 -5.67 23.34 -1.37
CA GLY A 41 -6.99 23.86 -1.70
C GLY A 41 -7.31 23.69 -3.18
N GLY A 42 -8.40 24.31 -3.66
CA GLY A 42 -8.85 24.14 -5.06
C GLY A 42 -9.48 22.77 -5.32
N TYR A 43 -9.97 22.11 -4.27
CA TYR A 43 -10.69 20.84 -4.40
C TYR A 43 -11.99 21.03 -5.17
N VAL A 44 -12.32 20.00 -5.93
CA VAL A 44 -13.58 19.95 -6.66
C VAL A 44 -14.73 19.81 -5.67
N ALA A 45 -15.70 20.72 -5.74
CA ALA A 45 -16.87 20.75 -4.86
C ALA A 45 -18.07 19.94 -5.36
N SER A 46 -18.10 19.59 -6.65
CA SER A 46 -19.16 18.78 -7.29
C SER A 46 -18.59 17.56 -8.00
N TRP A 47 -19.30 16.44 -7.95
CA TRP A 47 -18.89 15.21 -8.62
C TRP A 47 -20.09 14.59 -9.34
N GLY A 48 -19.85 14.05 -10.53
CA GLY A 48 -20.86 13.35 -11.32
C GLY A 48 -20.30 12.09 -11.99
N PRO A 49 -21.14 11.29 -12.67
CA PRO A 49 -20.69 10.09 -13.39
C PRO A 49 -19.61 10.38 -14.44
N GLN A 50 -19.64 11.56 -15.07
CA GLN A 50 -18.60 12.02 -15.99
C GLN A 50 -18.05 13.41 -15.62
N GLU A 51 -18.57 14.05 -14.58
CA GLU A 51 -18.17 15.39 -14.16
C GLU A 51 -17.01 15.31 -13.16
N ASN A 52 -15.93 16.06 -13.43
CA ASN A 52 -14.72 16.13 -12.60
C ASN A 52 -14.00 14.79 -12.38
N VAL A 53 -14.25 13.81 -13.25
CA VAL A 53 -13.61 12.50 -13.26
C VAL A 53 -12.45 12.50 -14.25
N ARG A 54 -11.21 12.32 -13.77
CA ARG A 54 -10.05 12.18 -14.67
C ARG A 54 -9.97 10.82 -15.35
N TRP A 55 -10.29 9.75 -14.62
CA TRP A 55 -10.31 8.38 -15.12
C TRP A 55 -11.13 7.49 -14.19
N ARG A 56 -11.55 6.34 -14.72
CA ARG A 56 -12.20 5.24 -13.97
C ARG A 56 -11.71 3.91 -14.54
N VAL A 57 -11.53 2.94 -13.66
CA VAL A 57 -11.18 1.57 -14.04
C VAL A 57 -12.14 0.62 -13.34
N PRO A 58 -12.67 -0.40 -14.02
CA PRO A 58 -13.35 -1.48 -13.34
C PRO A 58 -12.32 -2.28 -12.52
N LEU A 59 -12.63 -2.53 -11.24
CA LEU A 59 -11.86 -3.48 -10.45
C LEU A 59 -12.26 -4.91 -10.85
N PRO A 60 -11.30 -5.86 -10.92
CA PRO A 60 -11.58 -7.24 -11.30
C PRO A 60 -12.44 -8.01 -10.27
N GLY A 61 -12.53 -7.51 -9.04
CA GLY A 61 -13.41 -8.06 -8.02
C GLY A 61 -13.61 -7.08 -6.85
N LEU A 62 -14.28 -7.56 -5.81
CA LEU A 62 -14.68 -6.72 -4.69
C LEU A 62 -13.47 -6.28 -3.84
N GLY A 63 -13.39 -4.99 -3.55
CA GLY A 63 -12.43 -4.39 -2.63
C GLY A 63 -13.07 -3.19 -1.93
N ALA A 64 -12.73 -2.98 -0.67
CA ALA A 64 -13.22 -1.86 0.14
C ALA A 64 -12.08 -1.04 0.76
N SER A 65 -10.83 -1.31 0.36
CA SER A 65 -9.67 -0.56 0.80
C SER A 65 -9.71 0.90 0.36
N THR A 66 -9.16 1.77 1.20
CA THR A 66 -8.71 3.09 0.76
C THR A 66 -7.45 2.93 -0.10
N PRO A 67 -7.39 3.51 -1.31
CA PRO A 67 -6.18 3.45 -2.12
C PRO A 67 -5.03 4.19 -1.42
N VAL A 68 -3.82 3.65 -1.56
CA VAL A 68 -2.60 4.41 -1.26
C VAL A 68 -1.98 4.92 -2.54
N VAL A 69 -1.34 6.07 -2.42
CA VAL A 69 -0.83 6.84 -3.55
C VAL A 69 0.59 7.26 -3.22
N THR A 70 1.57 6.90 -4.04
CA THR A 70 2.96 7.38 -3.85
C THR A 70 3.66 7.49 -5.20
N GLY A 71 4.21 8.67 -5.48
CA GLY A 71 4.78 9.00 -6.78
C GLY A 71 3.72 8.83 -7.88
N ASP A 72 3.99 7.93 -8.82
CA ASP A 72 3.06 7.61 -9.90
C ASP A 72 2.24 6.33 -9.65
N ALA A 73 2.37 5.69 -8.48
CA ALA A 73 1.69 4.45 -8.15
C ALA A 73 0.42 4.71 -7.34
N VAL A 74 -0.65 3.97 -7.65
CA VAL A 74 -1.91 3.89 -6.91
C VAL A 74 -2.16 2.41 -6.58
N VAL A 75 -2.15 2.04 -5.31
CA VAL A 75 -2.30 0.64 -4.89
C VAL A 75 -3.61 0.43 -4.13
N VAL A 76 -4.31 -0.65 -4.47
CA VAL A 76 -5.57 -1.09 -3.83
C VAL A 76 -5.54 -2.59 -3.55
N THR A 77 -6.37 -3.04 -2.60
CA THR A 77 -6.63 -4.47 -2.39
C THR A 77 -8.00 -4.84 -2.94
N CYS A 78 -8.09 -6.02 -3.55
CA CYS A 78 -9.35 -6.58 -4.06
C CYS A 78 -9.26 -8.09 -4.19
N SER A 79 -10.42 -8.71 -4.39
CA SER A 79 -10.53 -10.08 -4.86
C SER A 79 -10.22 -10.18 -6.35
N VAL A 80 -9.48 -11.21 -6.78
CA VAL A 80 -9.29 -11.59 -8.17
C VAL A 80 -9.46 -13.09 -8.29
N ASP A 81 -10.49 -13.56 -9.00
CA ASP A 81 -10.73 -14.98 -9.24
C ASP A 81 -10.74 -15.85 -7.96
N GLY A 82 -11.30 -15.32 -6.87
CA GLY A 82 -11.35 -15.99 -5.57
C GLY A 82 -10.04 -15.94 -4.77
N GLN A 83 -9.11 -15.07 -5.16
CA GLN A 83 -7.82 -14.87 -4.50
C GLN A 83 -7.74 -13.46 -3.91
N ASP A 84 -7.13 -13.34 -2.73
CA ASP A 84 -6.70 -12.04 -2.20
C ASP A 84 -5.63 -11.45 -3.13
N ALA A 85 -5.81 -10.20 -3.56
CA ALA A 85 -4.88 -9.58 -4.49
C ALA A 85 -4.65 -8.09 -4.25
N ALA A 86 -3.42 -7.66 -4.52
CA ALA A 86 -3.04 -6.26 -4.62
C ALA A 86 -2.90 -5.86 -6.09
N ILE A 87 -3.40 -4.68 -6.44
CA ILE A 87 -3.27 -4.10 -7.79
C ILE A 87 -2.60 -2.75 -7.67
N CYS A 88 -1.62 -2.51 -8.53
CA CYS A 88 -1.00 -1.21 -8.71
C CYS A 88 -1.37 -0.64 -10.07
N LEU A 89 -1.91 0.56 -10.05
CA LEU A 89 -2.24 1.37 -11.21
C LEU A 89 -1.28 2.57 -11.29
N ASP A 90 -1.17 3.17 -12.46
CA ASP A 90 -0.56 4.48 -12.62
C ASP A 90 -1.58 5.62 -12.44
N ARG A 91 -1.11 6.87 -12.52
CA ARG A 91 -1.95 8.09 -12.42
C ARG A 91 -2.97 8.25 -13.56
N THR A 92 -2.91 7.41 -14.59
CA THR A 92 -3.87 7.36 -15.71
C THR A 92 -4.89 6.21 -15.55
N GLY A 93 -4.73 5.38 -14.51
CA GLY A 93 -5.56 4.20 -14.28
C GLY A 93 -5.05 2.94 -15.02
N LYS A 94 -3.89 2.99 -15.67
CA LYS A 94 -3.33 1.80 -16.33
C LYS A 94 -2.72 0.88 -15.29
N GLU A 95 -3.06 -0.41 -15.34
CA GLU A 95 -2.47 -1.43 -14.47
C GLU A 95 -0.95 -1.57 -14.77
N ARG A 96 -0.16 -1.45 -13.71
CA ARG A 96 1.31 -1.68 -13.71
C ARG A 96 1.62 -3.12 -13.35
N TRP A 97 0.99 -3.61 -12.29
CA TRP A 97 1.13 -4.98 -11.83
C TRP A 97 -0.07 -5.39 -10.99
N ARG A 98 -0.25 -6.70 -10.88
CA ARG A 98 -1.21 -7.36 -10.01
C ARG A 98 -0.52 -8.52 -9.30
N ARG A 99 -0.85 -8.73 -8.03
CA ARG A 99 -0.28 -9.82 -7.24
C ARG A 99 -1.34 -10.54 -6.40
N SER A 100 -1.57 -11.81 -6.72
CA SER A 100 -2.37 -12.72 -5.90
C SER A 100 -1.55 -13.26 -4.72
N LEU A 101 -2.19 -13.38 -3.57
CA LEU A 101 -1.57 -13.69 -2.28
C LEU A 101 -2.20 -14.92 -1.59
N GLY A 102 -3.05 -15.64 -2.31
CA GLY A 102 -3.67 -16.88 -1.84
C GLY A 102 -5.20 -16.82 -1.89
N PRO A 103 -5.87 -17.90 -1.47
CA PRO A 103 -7.33 -17.98 -1.43
C PRO A 103 -7.92 -16.88 -0.58
N GLU A 104 -8.92 -16.18 -1.11
CA GLU A 104 -9.66 -15.19 -0.34
C GLU A 104 -10.52 -15.86 0.74
N ARG A 105 -10.79 -15.12 1.82
CA ARG A 105 -11.90 -15.43 2.72
C ARG A 105 -13.02 -14.42 2.44
N ALA A 106 -14.05 -14.86 1.73
CA ALA A 106 -15.18 -14.01 1.34
C ALA A 106 -15.84 -13.30 2.53
N GLY A 107 -16.44 -12.14 2.29
CA GLY A 107 -17.18 -11.36 3.30
C GLY A 107 -18.36 -12.13 3.90
N LYS A 108 -18.76 -11.80 5.13
CA LYS A 108 -19.86 -12.48 5.84
C LYS A 108 -21.25 -12.17 5.26
N HIS A 109 -21.38 -11.13 4.43
CA HIS A 109 -22.62 -10.76 3.77
C HIS A 109 -22.38 -10.19 2.37
N LYS A 110 -23.43 -10.09 1.54
CA LYS A 110 -23.35 -9.70 0.11
C LYS A 110 -22.60 -8.39 -0.19
N LYS A 111 -22.53 -7.47 0.77
CA LYS A 111 -21.84 -6.17 0.64
C LYS A 111 -20.44 -6.14 1.26
N ALA A 112 -20.01 -7.22 1.92
CA ALA A 112 -18.69 -7.29 2.53
C ALA A 112 -17.71 -7.97 1.58
N THR A 113 -16.42 -7.70 1.77
CA THR A 113 -15.32 -8.32 1.04
C THR A 113 -14.27 -8.87 2.02
N GLY A 114 -13.44 -9.79 1.54
CA GLY A 114 -12.22 -10.20 2.24
C GLY A 114 -11.08 -9.18 2.15
N SER A 115 -11.22 -8.21 1.24
CA SER A 115 -10.23 -7.15 0.93
C SER A 115 -10.68 -5.78 1.47
N ASN A 116 -11.01 -5.70 2.76
CA ASN A 116 -11.32 -4.41 3.42
C ASN A 116 -10.07 -3.66 3.91
N PRO A 117 -9.03 -4.33 4.47
CA PRO A 117 -7.85 -3.61 4.93
C PRO A 117 -7.18 -2.79 3.83
N SER A 118 -6.82 -1.57 4.17
CA SER A 118 -6.12 -0.67 3.27
C SER A 118 -4.63 -1.00 3.23
N PRO A 119 -3.97 -0.92 2.05
CA PRO A 119 -2.52 -1.01 1.97
C PRO A 119 -1.84 0.14 2.73
N VAL A 120 -0.55 -0.02 3.00
CA VAL A 120 0.35 1.06 3.43
C VAL A 120 1.69 0.96 2.70
N THR A 121 2.35 2.07 2.45
CA THR A 121 3.63 2.11 1.73
C THR A 121 4.62 3.10 2.35
N ASP A 122 5.91 2.74 2.30
CA ASP A 122 7.05 3.61 2.63
C ASP A 122 7.65 4.27 1.37
N GLY A 123 7.02 4.08 0.20
CA GLY A 123 7.50 4.50 -1.11
C GLY A 123 8.43 3.51 -1.83
N THR A 124 8.85 2.44 -1.18
CA THR A 124 9.67 1.35 -1.78
C THR A 124 8.95 0.00 -1.73
N HIS A 125 8.22 -0.23 -0.65
CA HIS A 125 7.46 -1.41 -0.32
C HIS A 125 6.00 -1.06 -0.09
N VAL A 126 5.13 -2.04 -0.22
CA VAL A 126 3.73 -1.95 0.16
C VAL A 126 3.35 -3.15 1.00
N TRP A 127 2.70 -2.89 2.13
CA TRP A 127 2.18 -3.91 3.02
C TRP A 127 0.67 -4.02 2.84
N VAL A 128 0.19 -5.25 2.74
CA VAL A 128 -1.22 -5.58 2.54
C VAL A 128 -1.64 -6.67 3.51
N TYR A 129 -2.87 -6.58 3.99
CA TYR A 129 -3.47 -7.55 4.89
C TYR A 129 -4.88 -7.89 4.41
N TYR A 130 -5.33 -9.12 4.68
CA TYR A 130 -6.63 -9.61 4.20
C TYR A 130 -7.37 -10.36 5.28
N LYS A 131 -8.68 -10.50 5.09
CA LYS A 131 -9.54 -11.29 5.96
C LYS A 131 -9.11 -12.75 6.05
N SER A 132 -8.43 -13.31 5.04
CA SER A 132 -7.85 -14.67 5.09
C SER A 132 -6.73 -14.83 6.12
N GLY A 133 -6.18 -13.72 6.62
CA GLY A 133 -5.00 -13.71 7.48
C GLY A 133 -3.69 -13.51 6.72
N ALA A 134 -3.71 -13.47 5.37
CA ALA A 134 -2.55 -13.18 4.56
C ALA A 134 -2.03 -11.76 4.83
N LEU A 135 -0.83 -11.64 5.40
CA LEU A 135 -0.05 -10.42 5.52
C LEU A 135 1.17 -10.54 4.62
N ALA A 136 1.36 -9.59 3.72
CA ALA A 136 2.50 -9.60 2.79
C ALA A 136 3.15 -8.23 2.68
N CYS A 137 4.47 -8.24 2.43
CA CYS A 137 5.24 -7.10 1.96
C CYS A 137 5.60 -7.33 0.49
N LEU A 138 5.26 -6.37 -0.36
CA LEU A 138 5.56 -6.40 -1.78
C LEU A 138 6.50 -5.24 -2.13
N ASN A 139 7.38 -5.45 -3.11
CA ASN A 139 8.12 -4.37 -3.72
C ASN A 139 7.16 -3.49 -4.55
N LEU A 140 7.16 -2.17 -4.32
CA LEU A 140 6.22 -1.24 -4.97
C LEU A 140 6.44 -1.15 -6.49
N ALA A 141 7.68 -1.29 -6.97
CA ALA A 141 8.01 -1.12 -8.38
C ALA A 141 7.46 -2.25 -9.26
N GLY A 142 7.51 -3.50 -8.76
CA GLY A 142 7.14 -4.69 -9.56
C GLY A 142 6.09 -5.61 -8.94
N GLY A 143 5.63 -5.35 -7.71
CA GLY A 143 4.69 -6.22 -6.99
C GLY A 143 5.29 -7.56 -6.56
N ALA A 144 6.63 -7.71 -6.62
CA ALA A 144 7.30 -8.93 -6.18
C ALA A 144 7.12 -9.11 -4.66
N VAL A 145 6.79 -10.32 -4.23
CA VAL A 145 6.65 -10.65 -2.80
C VAL A 145 8.04 -10.64 -2.17
N VAL A 146 8.25 -9.75 -1.20
CA VAL A 146 9.47 -9.72 -0.38
C VAL A 146 9.36 -10.77 0.73
N TRP A 147 8.22 -10.78 1.41
CA TRP A 147 7.84 -11.82 2.36
C TRP A 147 6.32 -11.91 2.49
N GLN A 148 5.84 -13.06 2.96
CA GLN A 148 4.43 -13.30 3.26
C GLN A 148 4.31 -14.21 4.49
N THR A 149 3.31 -13.94 5.33
CA THR A 149 2.96 -14.77 6.49
C THR A 149 1.45 -14.79 6.66
N ASN A 150 0.89 -15.87 7.19
CA ASN A 150 -0.49 -15.88 7.67
C ASN A 150 -0.49 -15.56 9.17
N LEU A 151 -1.17 -14.48 9.58
CA LEU A 151 -1.28 -14.11 10.99
C LEU A 151 -2.30 -14.95 11.75
N GLN A 152 -3.40 -15.32 11.09
CA GLN A 152 -4.48 -16.08 11.74
C GLN A 152 -4.05 -17.53 12.00
N GLU A 153 -3.26 -18.13 11.11
CA GLU A 153 -2.64 -19.43 11.36
C GLU A 153 -1.64 -19.40 12.53
N LYS A 154 -0.91 -18.29 12.70
CA LYS A 154 0.12 -18.16 13.75
C LYS A 154 -0.41 -17.77 15.11
N PHE A 155 -1.43 -16.92 15.16
CA PHE A 155 -1.86 -16.24 16.38
C PHE A 155 -3.34 -16.44 16.72
N GLY A 156 -4.08 -17.15 15.87
CA GLY A 156 -5.50 -17.46 16.05
C GLY A 156 -6.40 -16.74 15.05
N GLU A 157 -7.51 -17.39 14.73
CA GLU A 157 -8.47 -16.88 13.74
C GLU A 157 -9.16 -15.60 14.20
N ASP A 158 -9.36 -14.70 13.24
CA ASP A 158 -10.25 -13.57 13.44
C ASP A 158 -11.70 -14.06 13.41
N THR A 159 -12.43 -13.76 14.50
CA THR A 159 -13.83 -14.13 14.70
C THR A 159 -14.80 -12.94 14.64
N LEU A 160 -14.35 -11.76 14.17
CA LEU A 160 -15.13 -10.53 14.16
C LEU A 160 -16.44 -10.71 13.40
N TRP A 161 -17.55 -10.27 14.01
CA TRP A 161 -18.87 -10.37 13.39
C TRP A 161 -18.99 -9.51 12.13
N TRP A 162 -18.31 -8.37 12.10
CA TRP A 162 -18.44 -7.31 11.09
C TRP A 162 -17.35 -7.33 10.00
N ASP A 163 -16.67 -8.47 9.85
CA ASP A 163 -15.48 -8.62 9.00
C ASP A 163 -14.28 -7.78 9.45
N LEU A 164 -13.10 -8.17 8.95
CA LEU A 164 -11.81 -7.60 9.33
C LEU A 164 -11.54 -6.33 8.51
N GLY A 165 -11.40 -5.18 9.18
CA GLY A 165 -11.01 -3.88 8.60
C GLY A 165 -9.63 -3.39 9.06
N THR A 166 -8.89 -4.21 9.81
CA THR A 166 -7.59 -3.84 10.40
C THR A 166 -6.57 -3.55 9.33
N SER A 167 -6.14 -2.29 9.21
CA SER A 167 -5.17 -1.87 8.21
C SER A 167 -3.77 -1.77 8.83
N PRO A 168 -2.70 -2.21 8.13
CA PRO A 168 -1.35 -1.95 8.58
C PRO A 168 -1.05 -0.44 8.52
N MET A 169 -0.17 0.00 9.39
CA MET A 169 0.29 1.38 9.56
C MET A 169 1.81 1.35 9.56
N ASP A 170 2.43 2.26 8.82
CA ASP A 170 3.87 2.42 8.88
C ASP A 170 4.26 3.02 10.24
N SER A 171 5.29 2.47 10.87
CA SER A 171 5.86 2.98 12.11
C SER A 171 7.19 3.67 11.79
N PRO A 172 7.41 4.94 12.19
CA PRO A 172 8.66 5.65 11.95
C PRO A 172 9.90 4.93 12.55
N ALA A 173 9.68 4.00 13.48
CA ALA A 173 10.73 3.16 14.03
C ALA A 173 11.05 1.99 13.05
N ASN A 174 11.98 2.27 12.13
CA ASN A 174 12.77 1.29 11.36
C ASN A 174 12.18 0.67 10.08
N GLY A 175 11.21 1.29 9.38
CA GLY A 175 10.93 1.07 7.94
C GLY A 175 10.70 -0.37 7.46
N THR A 176 10.50 -1.31 8.39
CA THR A 176 10.36 -2.75 8.15
C THR A 176 9.22 -3.35 8.99
N SER A 177 8.58 -2.55 9.86
CA SER A 177 7.49 -2.99 10.72
C SER A 177 6.23 -2.19 10.42
N ALA A 178 5.15 -2.90 10.09
CA ALA A 178 3.82 -2.33 9.99
C ALA A 178 3.03 -2.69 11.26
N THR A 179 2.53 -1.70 11.98
CA THR A 179 1.65 -1.87 13.14
C THR A 179 0.20 -1.95 12.66
N MET A 180 -0.62 -2.82 13.23
CA MET A 180 -2.02 -2.94 12.82
C MET A 180 -2.91 -1.96 13.60
N SER A 181 -3.76 -1.21 12.89
CA SER A 181 -4.77 -0.34 13.49
C SER A 181 -6.17 -0.76 13.04
N ILE A 182 -7.11 -0.76 13.99
CA ILE A 182 -8.53 -1.00 13.73
C ILE A 182 -9.20 0.37 13.56
N GLY A 183 -9.79 0.61 12.38
CA GLY A 183 -10.81 1.64 12.21
C GLY A 183 -12.16 1.03 12.62
N ILE A 184 -12.81 1.66 13.60
CA ILE A 184 -14.19 1.34 14.01
C ILE A 184 -15.18 2.05 13.10
#